data_AF-A0AAP5YFU0-F1
#
_entry.id   AF-A0AAP5YFU0-F1
#
_cell.length_a   1.000
_cell.length_b   1.000
_cell.length_c   1.000
_cell.angle_alpha   90.00
_cell.angle_beta   90.00
_cell.angle_gamma   90.00
#
_symmetry.space_group_name_H-M   'P 1'
#
loop_
_entity.id
_entity.type
_entity.pdbx_description
1 polymer ?
#
loop_
_entity_poly.entity_id
_entity_poly.type
_entity_poly.pdbx_seq_one_letter_code
_entity_poly.pdbx_strand_id
1 'polypeptide(L)'
;IVGGHSQEPVCMEGPNVIKKNFKPGDECQPDQQNGTYIVQAHEWGKYVGRADYEFRNGELSRVSYDLIPVNLKKKINVDGQSQRVFVQDEITQDKAMLDFLRPFQEKGQSQLNVKIAESNGKLEGDRDVVRFQQTNLGRLIATAHMERAKADFAVMNSGGVRDSIEAGDITYKDV
;
A
#
# COMPACT_ATOMS: atom_id res chain seq x y z
N ILE A 1 7.53 17.53 -12.28
CA ILE A 1 7.43 17.30 -10.83
C ILE A 1 7.30 15.81 -10.59
N VAL A 2 8.27 15.19 -9.92
CA VAL A 2 8.16 13.80 -9.44
C VAL A 2 7.59 13.87 -8.03
N GLY A 3 6.31 13.50 -7.89
CA GLY A 3 5.52 13.64 -6.68
C GLY A 3 5.62 12.46 -5.72
N GLY A 4 4.83 12.54 -4.65
CA GLY A 4 4.77 11.58 -3.56
C GLY A 4 3.77 12.04 -2.49
N HIS A 5 3.85 11.47 -1.29
CA HIS A 5 3.01 11.80 -0.12
C HIS A 5 1.53 11.40 -0.21
N SER A 6 0.81 11.77 -1.27
CA SER A 6 -0.61 11.43 -1.44
C SER A 6 -0.88 9.93 -1.67
N GLN A 7 0.17 9.15 -1.99
CA GLN A 7 0.10 7.73 -2.32
C GLN A 7 -0.88 7.41 -3.47
N GLU A 8 -0.81 8.15 -4.57
CA GLU A 8 -1.68 7.96 -5.74
C GLU A 8 -0.87 7.60 -7.01
N PRO A 9 -1.38 6.73 -7.90
CA PRO A 9 -0.91 6.66 -9.27
C PRO A 9 -1.49 7.85 -10.04
N VAL A 10 -0.68 8.88 -10.33
CA VAL A 10 -1.14 10.07 -11.07
C VAL A 10 -1.32 9.70 -12.55
N CYS A 11 -2.50 9.16 -12.84
CA CYS A 11 -2.97 8.78 -14.18
C CYS A 11 -4.34 9.44 -14.41
N MET A 12 -4.45 10.28 -15.43
CA MET A 12 -5.60 11.15 -15.67
C MET A 12 -6.59 10.51 -16.65
N GLU A 13 -7.89 10.71 -16.42
CA GLU A 13 -8.95 10.37 -17.37
C GLU A 13 -9.55 11.60 -18.07
N GLY A 14 -9.22 12.79 -17.56
CA GLY A 14 -9.56 14.09 -18.15
C GLY A 14 -8.79 15.23 -17.47
N PRO A 15 -8.93 16.47 -17.97
CA PRO A 15 -8.27 17.64 -17.37
C PRO A 15 -8.65 17.79 -15.90
N ASN A 16 -7.65 17.77 -15.00
CA ASN A 16 -7.83 17.84 -13.55
C ASN A 16 -8.70 16.71 -12.95
N VAL A 17 -8.86 15.58 -13.64
CA VAL A 17 -9.60 14.41 -13.16
C VAL A 17 -8.71 13.17 -13.17
N ILE A 18 -8.36 12.70 -11.98
CA ILE A 18 -7.60 11.45 -11.79
C ILE A 18 -8.50 10.24 -12.07
N LYS A 19 -7.94 9.23 -12.73
CA LYS A 19 -8.62 7.96 -13.00
C LYS A 19 -8.75 7.17 -11.71
N LYS A 20 -9.93 7.21 -11.08
CA LYS A 20 -10.19 6.58 -9.77
C LYS A 20 -10.01 5.06 -9.75
N ASN A 21 -10.22 4.40 -10.89
CA ASN A 21 -10.16 2.95 -11.02
C ASN A 21 -8.99 2.49 -11.88
N PHE A 22 -7.83 3.17 -11.76
CA PHE A 22 -6.60 2.74 -12.44
C PHE A 22 -6.24 1.30 -12.04
N LYS A 23 -6.05 0.44 -13.03
CA LYS A 23 -5.60 -0.95 -12.82
C LYS A 23 -4.14 -1.08 -13.23
N PRO A 24 -3.35 -1.94 -12.55
CA PRO A 24 -1.99 -2.23 -13.02
C PRO A 24 -2.01 -2.69 -14.48
N GLY A 25 -1.10 -2.12 -15.29
CA GLY A 25 -1.03 -2.39 -16.73
C GLY A 25 -1.93 -1.52 -17.62
N ASP A 26 -2.80 -0.67 -17.04
CA ASP A 26 -3.50 0.36 -17.81
C ASP A 26 -2.52 1.41 -18.35
N GLU A 27 -2.88 2.04 -19.48
CA GLU A 27 -2.21 3.25 -19.93
C GLU A 27 -2.33 4.38 -18.88
N CYS A 28 -1.24 5.12 -18.68
CA CYS A 28 -1.18 6.20 -17.69
C CYS A 28 -0.81 7.52 -18.37
N GLN A 29 -1.79 8.41 -18.50
CA GLN A 29 -1.56 9.81 -18.87
C GLN A 29 -1.20 10.60 -17.60
N PRO A 30 0.01 11.17 -17.48
CA PRO A 30 0.34 12.01 -16.32
C PRO A 30 -0.38 13.36 -16.40
N ASP A 31 -0.51 14.03 -15.26
CA ASP A 31 -1.05 15.40 -15.21
C ASP A 31 -0.04 16.39 -15.82
N GLN A 32 -0.53 17.49 -16.38
CA GLN A 32 0.30 18.58 -16.89
C GLN A 32 -0.32 19.93 -16.52
N GLN A 33 0.42 20.70 -15.73
CA GLN A 33 -0.01 22.00 -15.21
C GLN A 33 1.03 23.05 -15.57
N ASN A 34 0.60 24.14 -16.21
CA ASN A 34 1.48 25.22 -16.64
C ASN A 34 2.73 24.72 -17.41
N GLY A 35 2.52 23.83 -18.39
CA GLY A 35 3.59 23.21 -19.18
C GLY A 35 4.44 22.16 -18.45
N THR A 36 4.23 21.94 -17.15
CA THR A 36 5.03 21.02 -16.34
C THR A 36 4.28 19.72 -16.06
N TYR A 37 4.86 18.58 -16.42
CA TYR A 37 4.29 17.27 -16.09
C TYR A 37 4.41 16.96 -14.59
N ILE A 38 3.37 16.37 -14.01
CA ILE A 38 3.30 15.92 -12.62
C ILE A 38 3.05 14.41 -12.64
N VAL A 39 3.96 13.66 -12.02
CA VAL A 39 3.94 12.19 -12.02
C VAL A 39 4.02 11.66 -10.59
N GLN A 40 3.42 10.50 -10.34
CA GLN A 40 3.60 9.78 -9.08
C GLN A 40 3.36 8.29 -9.31
N ALA A 41 4.24 7.45 -8.73
CA ALA A 41 4.25 6.01 -8.90
C ALA A 41 3.58 5.28 -7.72
N HIS A 42 2.45 5.83 -7.23
CA HIS A 42 1.68 5.24 -6.15
C HIS A 42 2.50 5.07 -4.84
N GLU A 43 2.71 3.85 -4.38
CA GLU A 43 3.32 3.53 -3.08
C GLU A 43 4.06 2.17 -3.09
N TRP A 44 4.87 1.93 -2.04
CA TRP A 44 5.47 0.63 -1.68
C TRP A 44 6.33 -0.06 -2.75
N GLY A 45 6.80 0.69 -3.75
CA GLY A 45 7.49 0.10 -4.90
C GLY A 45 6.59 -0.76 -5.78
N LYS A 46 5.25 -0.58 -5.69
CA LYS A 46 4.27 -1.28 -6.55
C LYS A 46 4.52 -1.01 -8.04
N TYR A 47 5.04 0.17 -8.37
CA TYR A 47 5.39 0.56 -9.73
C TYR A 47 6.73 1.28 -9.75
N VAL A 48 7.40 1.18 -10.90
CA VAL A 48 8.43 2.13 -11.31
C VAL A 48 7.82 3.06 -12.35
N GLY A 49 7.76 4.36 -12.05
CA GLY A 49 7.34 5.36 -13.03
C GLY A 49 8.47 5.65 -14.02
N ARG A 50 8.19 5.52 -15.31
CA ARG A 50 9.14 5.77 -16.39
C ARG A 50 8.61 6.88 -17.28
N ALA A 51 9.37 7.96 -17.40
CA ALA A 51 9.05 9.07 -18.28
C ALA A 51 10.19 9.24 -19.29
N ASP A 52 9.92 8.94 -20.55
CA ASP A 52 10.91 9.10 -21.61
C ASP A 52 10.72 10.48 -22.28
N TYR A 53 11.82 11.22 -22.43
CA TYR A 53 11.84 12.58 -22.97
C TYR A 53 12.87 12.71 -24.08
N GLU A 54 12.59 13.63 -25.00
CA GLU A 54 13.56 14.17 -25.95
C GLU A 54 13.88 15.61 -25.59
N PHE A 55 15.15 15.99 -25.69
CA PHE A 55 15.61 17.35 -25.50
C PHE A 55 16.33 17.86 -26.75
N ARG A 56 15.84 18.95 -27.34
CA ARG A 56 16.41 19.54 -28.55
C ARG A 56 16.27 21.06 -28.51
N ASN A 57 17.37 21.77 -28.79
CA ASN A 57 17.39 23.23 -28.91
C ASN A 57 16.81 23.99 -27.71
N GLY A 58 16.96 23.47 -26.48
CA GLY A 58 16.39 24.08 -25.28
C GLY A 58 14.95 23.66 -24.97
N GLU A 59 14.31 22.88 -25.83
CA GLU A 59 12.96 22.36 -25.63
C GLU A 59 13.00 20.91 -25.15
N LEU A 60 12.21 20.62 -24.10
CA LEU A 60 12.04 19.30 -23.52
C LEU A 60 10.63 18.78 -23.84
N SER A 61 10.53 17.69 -24.59
CA SER A 61 9.25 17.11 -25.02
C SER A 61 9.12 15.68 -24.49
N ARG A 62 7.97 15.36 -23.87
CA ARG A 62 7.70 14.00 -23.38
C ARG A 62 7.33 13.10 -24.55
N VAL A 63 8.02 11.97 -24.67
CA VAL A 63 7.72 10.93 -25.65
C VAL A 63 6.66 9.96 -25.12
N SER A 64 6.87 9.45 -23.90
CA SER A 64 5.98 8.48 -23.27
C SER A 64 5.99 8.57 -21.75
N TYR A 65 5.01 7.94 -21.11
CA TYR A 65 5.02 7.71 -19.68
C TYR A 65 4.33 6.39 -19.35
N ASP A 66 4.97 5.59 -18.49
CA ASP A 66 4.46 4.29 -18.05
C ASP A 66 4.59 4.12 -16.54
N LEU A 67 3.65 3.39 -15.95
CA LEU A 67 3.79 2.81 -14.61
C LEU A 67 4.07 1.31 -14.75
N ILE A 68 5.33 0.92 -14.64
CA ILE A 68 5.77 -0.47 -14.78
C ILE A 68 5.44 -1.22 -13.48
N PRO A 69 4.48 -2.17 -13.47
CA PRO A 69 4.10 -2.94 -12.28
C PRO A 69 5.23 -3.84 -11.82
N VAL A 70 5.60 -3.77 -10.54
CA VAL A 70 6.61 -4.66 -9.95
C VAL A 70 5.92 -5.88 -9.36
N ASN A 71 5.82 -6.95 -10.15
CA ASN A 71 5.28 -8.25 -9.73
C ASN A 71 3.87 -8.19 -9.10
N LEU A 72 3.06 -7.19 -9.49
CA LEU A 72 1.67 -7.08 -9.03
C LEU A 72 0.84 -8.25 -9.56
N LYS A 73 -0.01 -8.80 -8.69
CA LYS A 73 -0.89 -9.93 -9.01
C LYS A 73 -2.35 -9.51 -8.94
N LYS A 74 -3.16 -10.00 -9.88
CA LYS A 74 -4.62 -9.86 -9.87
C LYS A 74 -5.28 -11.17 -9.45
N LYS A 75 -6.39 -11.07 -8.71
CA LYS A 75 -7.24 -12.20 -8.34
C LYS A 75 -8.12 -12.53 -9.53
N ILE A 76 -8.10 -13.79 -9.98
CA ILE A 76 -9.03 -14.32 -10.99
C ILE A 76 -9.73 -15.55 -10.41
N ASN A 77 -10.92 -15.84 -10.92
CA ASN A 77 -11.65 -17.07 -10.60
C ASN A 77 -11.52 -18.02 -11.78
N VAL A 78 -11.04 -19.23 -11.53
CA VAL A 78 -10.98 -20.32 -12.52
C VAL A 78 -11.60 -21.54 -11.85
N ASP A 79 -12.64 -22.09 -12.47
CA ASP A 79 -13.38 -23.26 -11.99
C ASP A 79 -13.86 -23.15 -10.53
N GLY A 80 -14.33 -21.96 -10.15
CA GLY A 80 -14.83 -21.68 -8.80
C GLY A 80 -13.72 -21.49 -7.75
N GLN A 81 -12.45 -21.67 -8.11
CA GLN A 81 -11.31 -21.40 -7.23
C GLN A 81 -10.69 -20.05 -7.52
N SER A 82 -10.33 -19.34 -6.45
CA SER A 82 -9.62 -18.10 -6.58
C SER A 82 -8.12 -18.32 -6.69
N GLN A 83 -7.51 -17.77 -7.73
CA GLN A 83 -6.07 -17.76 -7.93
C GLN A 83 -5.53 -16.34 -8.14
N ARG A 84 -4.24 -16.15 -7.86
CA ARG A 84 -3.51 -14.90 -8.09
C ARG A 84 -2.50 -15.09 -9.21
N VAL A 85 -2.69 -14.37 -10.30
CA VAL A 85 -1.77 -14.39 -11.47
C VAL A 85 -1.08 -13.04 -11.61
N PHE A 86 0.16 -13.03 -12.09
CA PHE A 86 0.86 -11.78 -12.38
C PHE A 86 0.11 -10.96 -13.42
N VAL A 87 0.17 -9.64 -13.29
CA VAL A 87 -0.45 -8.72 -14.25
C VAL A 87 0.38 -8.60 -15.53
N GLN A 88 1.70 -8.74 -15.41
CA GLN A 88 2.68 -8.77 -16.50
C GLN A 88 3.67 -9.90 -16.25
N ASP A 89 4.67 -10.06 -17.12
CA ASP A 89 5.73 -11.04 -16.93
C ASP A 89 6.43 -10.85 -15.58
N GLU A 90 6.78 -11.98 -14.96
CA GLU A 90 7.46 -11.97 -13.67
C GLU A 90 8.86 -11.36 -13.81
N ILE A 91 9.13 -10.35 -12.98
CA ILE A 91 10.46 -9.76 -12.82
C ILE A 91 11.20 -10.62 -11.81
N THR A 92 12.22 -11.35 -12.27
CA THR A 92 13.06 -12.17 -11.39
C THR A 92 13.72 -11.31 -10.32
N GLN A 93 13.70 -11.79 -9.08
CA GLN A 93 14.36 -11.11 -7.97
C GLN A 93 15.88 -11.13 -8.17
N ASP A 94 16.51 -9.97 -8.03
CA ASP A 94 17.96 -9.88 -8.10
C ASP A 94 18.63 -10.59 -6.91
N LYS A 95 19.58 -11.48 -7.21
CA LYS A 95 20.22 -12.32 -6.20
C LYS A 95 21.08 -11.49 -5.23
N ALA A 96 21.83 -10.51 -5.72
CA ALA A 96 22.67 -9.68 -4.87
C ALA A 96 21.82 -8.85 -3.90
N MET A 97 20.69 -8.33 -4.37
CA MET A 97 19.72 -7.61 -3.55
C MET A 97 19.07 -8.53 -2.49
N LEU A 98 18.69 -9.75 -2.86
CA LEU A 98 18.16 -10.73 -1.89
C LEU A 98 19.19 -11.09 -0.82
N ASP A 99 20.44 -11.33 -1.22
CA ASP A 99 21.54 -11.63 -0.29
C ASP A 99 21.80 -10.42 0.64
N PHE A 100 21.75 -9.20 0.11
CA PHE A 100 21.91 -7.97 0.87
C PHE A 100 20.77 -7.70 1.88
N LEU A 101 19.52 -7.91 1.47
CA LEU A 101 18.34 -7.60 2.31
C LEU A 101 18.06 -8.65 3.39
N ARG A 102 18.49 -9.90 3.19
CA ARG A 102 18.17 -11.02 4.09
C ARG A 102 18.56 -10.81 5.55
N PRO A 103 19.77 -10.32 5.90
CA PRO A 103 20.11 -10.08 7.29
C PRO A 103 19.17 -9.06 7.98
N PHE A 104 18.68 -8.07 7.23
CA PHE A 104 17.73 -7.08 7.76
C PHE A 104 16.35 -7.70 7.97
N GLN A 105 15.89 -8.54 7.03
CA GLN A 105 14.64 -9.28 7.16
C GLN A 105 14.67 -10.20 8.40
N GLU A 106 15.73 -10.97 8.58
CA GLU A 106 15.89 -11.89 9.71
C GLU A 106 15.97 -11.13 11.04
N LYS A 107 16.77 -10.05 11.09
CA LYS A 107 16.87 -9.21 12.28
C LYS A 107 15.52 -8.58 12.63
N GLY A 108 14.82 -8.01 11.65
CA GLY A 108 13.48 -7.43 11.86
C GLY A 108 12.49 -8.46 12.38
N GLN A 109 12.45 -9.65 11.77
CA GLN A 109 11.59 -10.74 12.21
C GLN A 109 11.89 -11.18 13.65
N SER A 110 13.16 -11.27 14.04
CA SER A 110 13.56 -11.64 15.40
C SER A 110 13.08 -10.63 16.46
N GLN A 111 13.04 -9.34 16.14
CA GLN A 111 12.62 -8.29 17.06
C GLN A 111 11.09 -8.19 17.18
N LEU A 112 10.37 -8.54 16.12
CA LEU A 112 8.90 -8.45 16.07
C LEU A 112 8.20 -9.69 16.64
N ASN A 113 8.82 -10.86 16.56
CA ASN A 113 8.24 -12.14 17.02
C ASN A 113 8.35 -12.36 18.54
N VAL A 114 8.45 -11.31 19.34
CA VAL A 114 8.50 -11.38 20.80
C VAL A 114 7.09 -11.30 21.36
N LYS A 115 6.69 -12.27 22.20
CA LYS A 115 5.41 -12.23 22.93
C LYS A 115 5.40 -11.01 23.86
N ILE A 116 4.38 -10.16 23.72
CA ILE A 116 4.17 -8.97 24.55
C ILE A 116 2.89 -9.03 25.38
N ALA A 117 1.92 -9.87 24.98
CA ALA A 117 0.65 -10.03 25.67
C ALA A 117 0.00 -11.37 25.31
N GLU A 118 -1.19 -11.60 25.84
CA GLU A 118 -2.07 -12.69 25.46
C GLU A 118 -3.53 -12.22 25.49
N SER A 119 -4.38 -12.83 24.65
CA SER A 119 -5.81 -12.59 24.63
C SER A 119 -6.59 -13.90 24.75
N ASN A 120 -7.69 -13.88 25.50
CA ASN A 120 -8.60 -15.02 25.62
C ASN A 120 -9.61 -15.13 24.47
N GLY A 121 -9.54 -14.25 23.46
CA GLY A 121 -10.41 -14.24 22.30
C GLY A 121 -9.88 -13.39 21.14
N LYS A 122 -10.47 -13.56 19.96
CA LYS A 122 -10.14 -12.74 18.77
C LYS A 122 -10.51 -11.27 19.01
N LEU A 123 -9.58 -10.37 18.71
CA LEU A 123 -9.82 -8.93 18.58
C LEU A 123 -10.14 -8.63 17.11
N GLU A 124 -11.40 -8.31 16.85
CA GLU A 124 -11.98 -8.22 15.51
C GLU A 124 -11.58 -6.93 14.80
N GLY A 125 -10.73 -7.07 13.79
CA GLY A 125 -10.19 -6.02 12.95
C GLY A 125 -10.51 -6.16 11.47
N ASP A 126 -11.32 -7.17 11.09
CA ASP A 126 -11.61 -7.46 9.70
C ASP A 126 -12.36 -6.29 9.05
N ARG A 127 -11.93 -5.95 7.83
CA ARG A 127 -12.36 -4.73 7.12
C ARG A 127 -13.87 -4.65 6.90
N ASP A 128 -14.51 -5.78 6.64
CA ASP A 128 -15.95 -5.94 6.43
C ASP A 128 -16.76 -5.92 7.74
N VAL A 129 -16.11 -5.91 8.90
CA VAL A 129 -16.75 -5.75 10.21
C VAL A 129 -16.51 -4.33 10.75
N VAL A 130 -15.26 -3.90 10.87
CA VAL A 130 -14.89 -2.63 11.53
C VAL A 130 -15.51 -1.39 10.88
N ARG A 131 -15.82 -1.47 9.58
CA ARG A 131 -16.43 -0.35 8.83
C ARG A 131 -17.94 -0.24 8.98
N PHE A 132 -18.59 -1.26 9.56
CA PHE A 132 -20.04 -1.35 9.61
C PHE A 132 -20.58 -1.41 11.04
N GLN A 133 -19.75 -1.75 12.02
CA GLN A 133 -20.13 -1.82 13.42
C GLN A 133 -18.96 -1.57 14.36
N GLN A 134 -19.28 -1.32 15.64
CA GLN A 134 -18.29 -1.23 16.71
C GLN A 134 -17.68 -2.62 17.00
N THR A 135 -16.36 -2.71 17.14
CA THR A 135 -15.66 -3.97 17.46
C THR A 135 -14.89 -3.88 18.76
N ASN A 136 -14.54 -5.04 19.34
CA ASN A 136 -13.71 -5.11 20.54
C ASN A 136 -12.29 -4.56 20.32
N LEU A 137 -11.67 -4.78 19.15
CA LEU A 137 -10.39 -4.17 18.81
C LEU A 137 -10.46 -2.64 18.71
N GLY A 138 -11.52 -2.11 18.07
CA GLY A 138 -11.73 -0.67 18.01
C GLY A 138 -11.88 -0.03 19.39
N ARG A 139 -12.56 -0.72 20.32
CA ARG A 139 -12.62 -0.30 21.73
C ARG A 139 -11.26 -0.36 22.41
N LEU A 140 -10.49 -1.43 22.22
CA LEU A 140 -9.15 -1.56 22.82
C LEU A 140 -8.24 -0.41 22.40
N ILE A 141 -8.18 -0.08 21.10
CA ILE A 141 -7.34 1.01 20.59
C ILE A 141 -7.80 2.36 21.16
N ALA A 142 -9.12 2.62 21.16
CA ALA A 142 -9.67 3.85 21.72
C ALA A 142 -9.36 3.98 23.22
N THR A 143 -9.48 2.90 24.00
CA THR A 143 -9.10 2.86 25.42
C THR A 143 -7.61 3.15 25.60
N ALA A 144 -6.73 2.53 24.81
CA ALA A 144 -5.29 2.77 24.89
C ALA A 144 -4.93 4.24 24.57
N HIS A 145 -5.59 4.85 23.58
CA HIS A 145 -5.45 6.27 23.28
C HIS A 145 -5.94 7.16 24.42
N MET A 146 -7.12 6.85 25.00
CA MET A 146 -7.67 7.57 26.15
C MET A 146 -6.71 7.55 27.33
N GLU A 147 -6.23 6.36 27.72
CA GLU A 147 -5.29 6.21 28.84
C GLU A 147 -4.01 6.99 28.61
N ARG A 148 -3.43 6.89 27.40
CA ARG A 148 -2.16 7.56 27.08
C ARG A 148 -2.28 9.08 27.02
N ALA A 149 -3.41 9.59 26.53
CA ALA A 149 -3.70 11.01 26.40
C ALA A 149 -4.38 11.62 27.63
N LYS A 150 -4.80 10.78 28.59
CA LYS A 150 -5.64 11.15 29.73
C LYS A 150 -6.94 11.85 29.30
N ALA A 151 -7.57 11.30 28.27
CA ALA A 151 -8.82 11.83 27.70
C ALA A 151 -10.05 11.15 28.32
N ASP A 152 -11.17 11.88 28.36
CA ASP A 152 -12.46 11.36 28.84
C ASP A 152 -13.14 10.40 27.84
N PHE A 153 -12.87 10.58 26.54
CA PHE A 153 -13.33 9.72 25.46
C PHE A 153 -12.36 9.73 24.27
N ALA A 154 -12.43 8.70 23.42
CA ALA A 154 -11.69 8.66 22.16
C ALA A 154 -12.58 8.17 21.02
N VAL A 155 -12.21 8.63 19.81
CA VAL A 155 -12.79 8.20 18.55
C VAL A 155 -11.65 7.92 17.57
N MET A 156 -11.84 6.93 16.70
CA MET A 156 -10.95 6.65 15.58
C MET A 156 -11.78 6.24 14.37
N ASN A 157 -11.29 6.53 13.17
CA ASN A 157 -11.91 5.99 11.97
C ASN A 157 -11.58 4.50 11.85
N SER A 158 -12.55 3.70 11.41
CA SER A 158 -12.37 2.26 11.15
C SER A 158 -11.31 1.97 10.08
N GLY A 159 -10.98 2.94 9.23
CA GLY A 159 -9.87 2.85 8.29
C GLY A 159 -8.50 2.74 8.95
N GLY A 160 -8.37 3.11 10.23
CA GLY A 160 -7.14 2.94 11.02
C GLY A 160 -6.94 1.53 11.57
N VAL A 161 -7.98 0.69 11.61
CA VAL A 161 -7.88 -0.73 12.00
C VAL A 161 -7.58 -1.57 10.76
N ARG A 162 -6.45 -2.28 10.76
CA ARG A 162 -5.86 -2.84 9.53
C ARG A 162 -5.78 -4.36 9.50
N ASP A 163 -5.88 -5.01 10.65
CA ASP A 163 -5.87 -6.46 10.79
C ASP A 163 -6.56 -6.87 12.10
N SER A 164 -6.90 -8.14 12.22
CA SER A 164 -7.37 -8.78 13.45
C SER A 164 -6.20 -9.29 14.29
N ILE A 165 -6.40 -9.48 15.60
CA ILE A 165 -5.46 -10.20 16.47
C ILE A 165 -6.18 -11.46 16.98
N GLU A 166 -5.60 -12.63 16.73
CA GLU A 166 -6.19 -13.91 17.14
C GLU A 166 -6.10 -14.14 18.66
N ALA A 167 -6.88 -15.11 19.15
CA ALA A 167 -6.77 -15.55 20.53
C ALA A 167 -5.42 -16.26 20.78
N GLY A 168 -4.90 -16.14 22.00
CA GLY A 168 -3.61 -16.70 22.41
C GLY A 168 -2.53 -15.64 22.54
N ASP A 169 -1.28 -16.03 22.24
CA ASP A 169 -0.11 -15.17 22.36
C ASP A 169 -0.15 -14.03 21.33
N ILE A 170 0.12 -12.81 21.81
CA ILE A 170 0.21 -11.61 20.98
C ILE A 170 1.67 -11.19 20.93
N THR A 171 2.21 -11.10 19.72
CA THR A 171 3.56 -10.61 19.45
C THR A 171 3.55 -9.14 19.08
N TYR A 172 4.71 -8.50 19.11
CA TYR A 172 4.81 -7.10 18.68
C TYR A 172 4.52 -6.94 17.17
N LYS A 173 4.63 -8.00 16.38
CA LYS A 173 4.24 -8.02 14.97
C LYS A 173 2.71 -7.88 14.78
N ASP A 174 1.92 -8.37 15.73
CA ASP A 174 0.46 -8.38 15.64
C ASP A 174 -0.17 -7.01 15.95
N VAL A 175 0.59 -6.10 16.58
CA VAL A 175 0.18 -4.74 16.99
C VAL A 175 0.64 -3.71 15.96
#